data_AF-A0A024UEW3-F1
#
_entry.id   AF-A0A024UEW3-F1
#
_cell.length_a   1.000
_cell.length_b   1.000
_cell.length_c   1.000
_cell.angle_alpha   90.00
_cell.angle_beta   90.00
_cell.angle_gamma   90.00
#
_symmetry.space_group_name_H-M   'P 1'
#
loop_
_entity.id
_entity.type
_entity.pdbx_description
1 polymer ?
#
loop_
_entity_poly.entity_id
_entity_poly.type
_entity_poly.pdbx_seq_one_letter_code
_entity_poly.pdbx_strand_id
1 'polypeptide(L)'
;MVDELSLVQPDLLVVPLKEPMVGVACNDSTFEAHAFVDLTLNLQTAAGPVKTPGNRLCYVVHSGDEFLASDDTLKAVAIDINRLLEQVATLQLDNGDDLGEDGDALKELSHCSTVRANSAMLGLPDAKDAVEHFLQELVEEAVGNGFPNEFVQHLWRVLTKHDTWRAKFDGSDPPARVKPLKVTPKEGVPYRCKGRKHNLLEDRFHNLFARVMRRGGDPEQPAECVVLPSQPGHETRRKEET
;
A
#
# COMPACT_ATOMS: atom_id res chain seq x y z
N MET A 1 -33.31 0.85 22.46
CA MET A 1 -32.18 1.70 21.98
C MET A 1 -32.59 2.85 21.05
N VAL A 2 -33.20 2.63 19.88
CA VAL A 2 -33.52 3.74 18.94
C VAL A 2 -34.51 4.75 19.52
N ASP A 3 -35.50 4.28 20.28
CA ASP A 3 -36.45 5.15 20.98
C ASP A 3 -35.76 6.02 22.05
N GLU A 4 -34.65 5.57 22.62
CA GLU A 4 -33.88 6.39 23.57
C GLU A 4 -33.07 7.46 22.84
N LEU A 5 -32.53 7.15 21.65
CA LEU A 5 -31.85 8.13 20.81
C LEU A 5 -32.80 9.22 20.29
N SER A 6 -34.03 8.86 19.96
CA SER A 6 -35.05 9.84 19.55
C SER A 6 -35.51 10.73 20.71
N LEU A 7 -35.44 10.27 21.97
CA LEU A 7 -35.66 11.11 23.15
C LEU A 7 -34.53 12.12 23.37
N VAL A 8 -33.29 11.75 23.09
CA VAL A 8 -32.11 12.64 23.22
C VAL A 8 -32.02 13.62 22.05
N GLN A 9 -32.37 13.19 20.85
CA GLN A 9 -32.35 13.99 19.63
C GLN A 9 -33.68 13.82 18.88
N PRO A 10 -34.67 14.71 19.10
CA PRO A 10 -36.00 14.61 18.50
C PRO A 10 -36.00 14.71 16.97
N ASP A 11 -34.97 15.36 16.41
CA ASP A 11 -34.80 15.55 14.97
C ASP A 11 -34.21 14.32 14.27
N LEU A 12 -33.97 13.23 15.01
CA LEU A 12 -33.41 11.99 14.47
C LEU A 12 -34.41 11.30 13.54
N LEU A 13 -34.06 11.24 12.25
CA LEU A 13 -34.90 10.60 11.23
C LEU A 13 -34.59 9.11 11.16
N VAL A 14 -35.52 8.31 11.67
CA VAL A 14 -35.52 6.85 11.49
C VAL A 14 -36.36 6.54 10.26
N VAL A 15 -35.71 6.03 9.20
CA VAL A 15 -36.35 5.78 7.92
C VAL A 15 -36.61 4.27 7.77
N PRO A 16 -37.87 3.84 7.60
CA PRO A 16 -38.18 2.44 7.37
C PRO A 16 -37.68 1.99 5.99
N LEU A 17 -37.14 0.79 5.93
CA LEU A 17 -36.73 0.14 4.69
C LEU A 17 -37.97 -0.34 3.93
N LYS A 18 -37.89 -0.32 2.59
CA LYS A 18 -38.94 -0.85 1.73
C LYS A 18 -39.07 -2.37 1.87
N GLU A 19 -37.96 -3.06 2.06
CA GLU A 19 -37.87 -4.51 2.28
C GLU A 19 -36.95 -4.78 3.48
N PRO A 20 -37.33 -5.67 4.42
CA PRO A 20 -36.47 -6.04 5.53
C PRO A 20 -35.15 -6.65 5.04
N MET A 21 -34.04 -6.19 5.62
CA MET A 21 -32.72 -6.76 5.34
C MET A 21 -32.46 -7.90 6.33
N VAL A 22 -32.25 -9.11 5.80
CA VAL A 22 -31.94 -10.30 6.60
C VAL A 22 -30.54 -10.79 6.24
N GLY A 23 -29.75 -11.16 7.24
CA GLY A 23 -28.39 -11.63 7.03
C GLY A 23 -27.88 -12.49 8.17
N VAL A 24 -26.64 -12.96 8.02
CA VAL A 24 -25.91 -13.72 9.04
C VAL A 24 -24.72 -12.87 9.50
N ALA A 25 -24.64 -12.60 10.79
CA ALA A 25 -23.53 -11.89 11.40
C ALA A 25 -22.31 -12.82 11.59
N CYS A 26 -21.15 -12.25 11.92
CA CYS A 26 -19.89 -13.00 12.08
C CYS A 26 -19.91 -14.06 13.20
N ASN A 27 -20.89 -14.02 14.10
CA ASN A 27 -21.11 -14.99 15.18
C ASN A 27 -22.13 -16.08 14.79
N ASP A 28 -22.41 -16.25 13.51
CA ASP A 28 -23.44 -17.14 12.94
C ASP A 28 -24.89 -16.84 13.40
N SER A 29 -25.11 -15.71 14.08
CA SER A 29 -26.46 -15.27 14.42
C SER A 29 -27.14 -14.60 13.22
N THR A 30 -28.40 -14.95 13.00
CA THR A 30 -29.23 -14.27 12.00
C THR A 30 -29.69 -12.93 12.54
N PHE A 31 -29.60 -11.88 11.74
CA PHE A 31 -30.19 -10.58 12.06
C PHE A 31 -31.23 -10.18 11.03
N GLU A 32 -32.19 -9.36 11.46
CA GLU A 32 -33.17 -8.70 10.60
C GLU A 32 -33.17 -7.21 10.93
N ALA A 33 -33.16 -6.36 9.90
CA ALA A 33 -33.21 -4.92 10.04
C ALA A 33 -34.36 -4.34 9.18
N HIS A 34 -35.19 -3.50 9.81
CA HIS A 34 -36.37 -2.90 9.16
C HIS A 34 -36.25 -1.40 8.91
N ALA A 35 -35.22 -0.75 9.45
CA ALA A 35 -35.03 0.69 9.36
C ALA A 35 -33.55 1.04 9.35
N PHE A 36 -33.25 2.24 8.90
CA PHE A 36 -31.93 2.84 9.02
C PHE A 36 -32.01 4.25 9.60
N VAL A 37 -30.89 4.71 10.12
CA VAL A 37 -30.72 6.03 10.71
C VAL A 37 -29.32 6.55 10.39
N ASP A 38 -29.19 7.86 10.15
CA ASP A 38 -27.91 8.50 9.94
C ASP A 38 -27.33 9.00 11.26
N LEU A 39 -26.19 8.44 11.67
CA LEU A 39 -25.55 8.74 12.96
C LEU A 39 -24.10 9.19 12.78
N THR A 40 -23.67 10.15 13.58
CA THR A 40 -22.22 10.41 13.76
C THR A 40 -21.69 9.39 14.76
N LEU A 41 -20.71 8.56 14.36
CA LEU A 41 -20.21 7.48 15.21
C LEU A 41 -18.87 7.87 15.87
N ASN A 42 -18.72 7.46 17.13
CA ASN A 42 -17.46 7.52 17.84
C ASN A 42 -17.15 6.12 18.39
N LEU A 43 -16.19 5.45 17.77
CA LEU A 43 -15.80 4.07 18.07
C LEU A 43 -14.78 4.07 19.19
N GLN A 44 -15.01 3.28 20.23
CA GLN A 44 -14.02 3.10 21.28
C GLN A 44 -13.10 1.93 20.95
N THR A 45 -11.82 2.21 20.71
CA THR A 45 -10.81 1.18 20.42
C THR A 45 -9.77 1.11 21.54
N ALA A 46 -8.97 0.04 21.56
CA ALA A 46 -7.86 -0.09 22.52
C ALA A 46 -6.80 1.02 22.37
N ALA A 47 -6.66 1.62 21.18
CA ALA A 47 -5.77 2.75 20.92
C ALA A 47 -6.39 4.11 21.29
N GLY A 48 -7.67 4.15 21.67
CA GLY A 48 -8.43 5.36 22.01
C GLY A 48 -9.71 5.54 21.20
N PRO A 49 -10.46 6.62 21.46
CA PRO A 49 -11.67 6.97 20.71
C PRO A 49 -11.35 7.36 19.26
N VAL A 50 -12.13 6.84 18.31
CA VAL A 50 -12.02 7.11 16.87
C VAL A 50 -13.34 7.66 16.36
N LYS A 51 -13.33 8.92 15.92
CA LYS A 51 -14.51 9.55 15.31
C LYS A 51 -14.59 9.20 13.84
N THR A 52 -15.75 8.74 13.38
CA THR A 52 -16.00 8.56 11.95
C THR A 52 -16.27 9.93 11.30
N PRO A 53 -15.77 10.19 10.09
CA PRO A 53 -16.04 11.45 9.42
C PRO A 53 -17.49 11.48 8.90
N GLY A 54 -18.24 12.52 9.27
CA GLY A 54 -19.63 12.74 8.82
C GLY A 54 -20.65 11.78 9.43
N ASN A 55 -21.90 11.89 8.96
CA ASN A 55 -22.96 10.97 9.33
C ASN A 55 -22.81 9.66 8.56
N ARG A 56 -23.15 8.56 9.22
CA ARG A 56 -23.01 7.21 8.73
C ARG A 56 -24.34 6.50 8.82
N LEU A 57 -24.69 5.85 7.72
CA LEU A 57 -25.88 5.03 7.62
C LEU A 57 -25.74 3.81 8.53
N CYS A 58 -26.62 3.71 9.51
CA CYS A 58 -26.67 2.64 10.48
C CYS A 58 -28.01 1.93 10.40
N TYR A 59 -28.01 0.61 10.21
CA TYR A 59 -29.23 -0.18 10.18
C TYR A 59 -29.62 -0.60 11.60
N VAL A 60 -30.90 -0.45 11.91
CA VAL A 60 -31.49 -0.82 13.19
C VAL A 60 -31.82 -2.29 13.18
N VAL A 61 -31.11 -3.08 13.99
CA VAL A 61 -31.40 -4.51 14.15
C VAL A 61 -32.66 -4.67 14.99
N HIS A 62 -33.57 -5.53 14.53
CA HIS A 62 -34.84 -5.81 15.21
C HIS A 62 -34.64 -6.51 16.56
N SER A 63 -33.67 -7.42 16.60
CA SER A 63 -33.32 -8.19 17.80
C SER A 63 -32.00 -7.70 18.37
N GLY A 64 -32.07 -6.91 19.45
CA GLY A 64 -30.92 -6.49 20.23
C GLY A 64 -30.78 -4.98 20.37
N ASP A 65 -29.69 -4.56 21.01
CA ASP A 65 -29.31 -3.17 21.24
C ASP A 65 -28.07 -2.82 20.41
N GLU A 66 -28.10 -3.18 19.12
CA GLU A 66 -26.96 -3.04 18.21
C GLU A 66 -27.37 -2.35 16.91
N PHE A 67 -26.42 -1.65 16.30
CA PHE A 67 -26.55 -1.07 14.97
C PHE A 67 -25.56 -1.72 14.02
N LEU A 68 -26.00 -1.95 12.78
CA LEU A 68 -25.10 -2.38 11.72
C LEU A 68 -24.63 -1.17 10.93
N ALA A 69 -23.33 -0.87 11.04
CA ALA A 69 -22.68 0.11 10.18
C ALA A 69 -22.18 -0.58 8.91
N SER A 70 -22.31 0.10 7.75
CA SER A 70 -21.76 -0.39 6.49
C SER A 70 -20.22 -0.53 6.55
N ASP A 71 -19.67 -1.45 5.77
CA ASP A 71 -18.23 -1.63 5.55
C ASP A 71 -17.52 -0.31 5.16
N ASP A 72 -18.19 0.54 4.38
CA ASP A 72 -17.67 1.87 4.02
C ASP A 72 -17.39 2.77 5.23
N THR A 73 -18.09 2.53 6.35
CA THR A 73 -17.87 3.25 7.60
C THR A 73 -16.55 2.86 8.26
N LEU A 74 -16.20 1.57 8.22
CA LEU A 74 -14.93 1.05 8.73
C LEU A 74 -13.77 1.52 7.84
N LYS A 75 -13.95 1.42 6.51
CA LYS A 75 -12.96 1.93 5.55
C LYS A 75 -12.69 3.42 5.70
N ALA A 76 -13.71 4.22 6.03
CA ALA A 76 -13.55 5.65 6.25
C ALA A 76 -12.68 6.02 7.48
N VAL A 77 -12.56 5.11 8.45
CA VAL A 77 -11.61 5.23 9.57
C VAL A 77 -10.32 4.44 9.33
N ALA A 78 -10.05 4.09 8.07
CA ALA A 78 -8.90 3.31 7.61
C ALA A 78 -8.82 1.88 8.18
N ILE A 79 -9.95 1.31 8.60
CA ILE A 79 -10.07 -0.10 9.00
C ILE A 79 -10.63 -0.85 7.79
N ASP A 80 -9.75 -1.43 6.99
CA ASP A 80 -10.11 -2.29 5.86
C ASP A 80 -9.73 -3.74 6.21
N ILE A 81 -10.74 -4.56 6.51
CA ILE A 81 -10.55 -5.93 6.98
C ILE A 81 -9.85 -6.77 5.90
N ASN A 82 -10.20 -6.60 4.63
CA ASN A 82 -9.57 -7.36 3.54
C ASN A 82 -8.09 -7.01 3.44
N ARG A 83 -7.76 -5.71 3.48
CA ARG A 83 -6.37 -5.26 3.48
C ARG A 83 -5.59 -5.77 4.70
N LEU A 84 -6.22 -5.80 5.88
CA LEU A 84 -5.60 -6.36 7.09
C LEU A 84 -5.36 -7.87 6.95
N LEU A 85 -6.30 -8.61 6.36
CA LEU A 85 -6.15 -10.04 6.10
C LEU A 85 -5.05 -10.32 5.07
N GLU A 86 -4.95 -9.52 4.00
CA GLU A 86 -3.83 -9.59 3.04
C GLU A 86 -2.47 -9.37 3.72
N GLN A 87 -2.38 -8.40 4.63
CA GLN A 87 -1.17 -8.17 5.42
C GLN A 87 -0.82 -9.34 6.35
N VAL A 88 -1.82 -9.98 6.96
CA VAL A 88 -1.59 -11.17 7.79
C VAL A 88 -1.14 -12.36 6.94
N ALA A 89 -1.75 -12.57 5.78
CA ALA A 89 -1.36 -13.65 4.87
C ALA A 89 0.08 -13.49 4.36
N THR A 90 0.47 -12.26 4.01
CA THR A 90 1.84 -11.95 3.58
C THR A 90 2.87 -12.07 4.72
N LEU A 91 2.51 -11.71 5.96
CA LEU A 91 3.38 -11.87 7.12
C LEU A 91 3.57 -13.33 7.55
N GLN A 92 2.58 -14.21 7.34
CA GLN A 92 2.75 -15.65 7.62
C GLN A 92 3.69 -16.36 6.63
N LEU A 93 3.95 -15.78 5.46
CA LEU A 93 4.96 -16.28 4.50
C LEU A 93 6.39 -15.86 4.88
N ASP A 94 6.57 -14.70 5.51
CA ASP A 94 7.89 -14.15 5.87
C ASP A 94 8.39 -14.64 7.25
N ASN A 95 7.52 -15.24 8.05
CA ASN A 95 7.85 -15.74 9.40
C ASN A 95 7.99 -17.28 9.43
N GLY A 96 8.52 -17.86 8.35
CA GLY A 96 8.97 -19.25 8.27
C GLY A 96 10.30 -19.45 8.99
N ASP A 97 10.28 -19.37 10.33
CA ASP A 97 11.32 -19.94 11.17
C ASP A 97 10.77 -21.26 11.74
N ASP A 98 10.81 -22.31 10.93
CA ASP A 98 10.91 -23.68 11.44
C ASP A 98 11.84 -24.49 10.53
N LEU A 99 12.91 -24.99 11.15
CA LEU A 99 13.92 -25.82 10.56
C LEU A 99 13.36 -27.24 10.40
N GLY A 100 12.86 -27.54 9.20
CA GLY A 100 12.50 -28.89 8.77
C GLY A 100 13.16 -29.20 7.43
N GLU A 101 14.27 -29.93 7.50
CA GLU A 101 14.86 -30.62 6.37
C GLU A 101 13.88 -31.71 5.90
N ASP A 102 13.09 -31.43 4.86
CA ASP A 102 12.69 -32.39 3.84
C ASP A 102 11.88 -31.69 2.74
N GLY A 103 12.22 -31.98 1.49
CA GLY A 103 11.67 -31.32 0.33
C GLY A 103 10.19 -31.64 0.09
N ASP A 104 9.38 -30.61 -0.11
CA ASP A 104 8.34 -30.60 -1.14
C ASP A 104 7.95 -29.14 -1.44
N ALA A 105 7.62 -28.90 -2.70
CA ALA A 105 7.44 -27.60 -3.31
C ALA A 105 6.25 -26.82 -2.72
N LEU A 106 6.52 -25.69 -2.06
CA LEU A 106 5.48 -24.69 -1.77
C LEU A 106 5.22 -23.88 -3.04
N LYS A 107 4.29 -24.38 -3.85
CA LYS A 107 3.73 -23.71 -5.02
C LYS A 107 2.92 -22.50 -4.56
N GLU A 108 3.46 -21.30 -4.77
CA GLU A 108 2.73 -20.03 -4.64
C GLU A 108 1.45 -20.08 -5.50
N LEU A 109 0.31 -20.26 -4.83
CA LEU A 109 -1.02 -20.20 -5.40
C LEU A 109 -1.38 -18.73 -5.64
N SER A 110 -0.83 -18.17 -6.73
CA SER A 110 -1.46 -17.01 -7.35
C SER A 110 -2.82 -17.43 -7.91
N HIS A 111 -3.87 -16.88 -7.32
CA HIS A 111 -5.24 -17.03 -7.79
C HIS A 111 -5.45 -16.21 -9.07
N CYS A 112 -4.94 -16.71 -10.19
CA CYS A 112 -5.57 -16.55 -11.49
C CYS A 112 -5.64 -17.94 -12.11
N SER A 113 -6.85 -18.52 -12.15
CA SER A 113 -7.10 -19.83 -12.75
C SER A 113 -7.06 -19.72 -14.27
N THR A 114 -5.87 -19.48 -14.81
CA THR A 114 -5.51 -19.71 -16.20
C THR A 114 -4.45 -20.80 -16.21
N VAL A 115 -4.59 -21.78 -17.10
CA VAL A 115 -3.61 -22.85 -17.32
C VAL A 115 -2.23 -22.20 -17.47
N ARG A 116 -1.38 -22.30 -16.44
CA ARG A 116 -0.03 -21.73 -16.51
C ARG A 116 0.69 -22.41 -17.66
N ALA A 117 1.04 -21.64 -18.69
CA ALA A 117 1.92 -22.12 -19.73
C ALA A 117 3.32 -22.21 -19.12
N ASN A 118 3.87 -23.42 -18.98
CA ASN A 118 5.20 -23.60 -18.43
C ASN A 118 6.25 -22.90 -19.32
N SER A 119 7.20 -22.16 -18.73
CA SER A 119 8.33 -21.50 -19.42
C SER A 119 9.07 -22.43 -20.41
N ALA A 120 9.23 -23.71 -20.06
CA ALA A 120 9.79 -24.74 -20.94
C ALA A 120 8.94 -25.03 -22.18
N MET A 121 7.60 -24.92 -22.09
CA MET A 121 6.67 -25.06 -23.21
C MET A 121 6.71 -23.84 -24.14
N LEU A 122 7.05 -22.67 -23.60
CA LEU A 122 7.18 -21.41 -24.33
C LEU A 122 8.55 -21.20 -24.98
N GLY A 123 9.50 -22.13 -24.76
CA GLY A 123 10.85 -22.05 -25.30
C GLY A 123 11.63 -20.85 -24.76
N LEU A 124 11.31 -20.40 -23.55
CA LEU A 124 12.08 -19.38 -22.84
C LEU A 124 13.39 -19.99 -22.31
N PRO A 125 14.49 -19.23 -22.29
CA PRO A 125 15.75 -19.72 -21.71
C PRO A 125 15.63 -19.85 -20.19
N ASP A 126 16.47 -20.67 -19.56
CA ASP A 126 16.54 -20.74 -18.09
C ASP A 126 16.91 -19.36 -17.50
N ALA A 127 16.19 -18.96 -16.45
CA ALA A 127 16.43 -17.71 -15.74
C ALA A 127 17.79 -17.76 -15.04
N LYS A 128 18.64 -16.76 -15.30
CA LYS A 128 19.99 -16.67 -14.72
C LYS A 128 20.01 -15.96 -13.37
N ASP A 129 19.04 -15.11 -13.12
CA ASP A 129 18.90 -14.33 -11.90
C ASP A 129 17.43 -14.14 -11.52
N ALA A 130 17.20 -13.54 -10.35
CA ALA A 130 15.86 -13.29 -9.84
C ALA A 130 15.03 -12.37 -10.75
N VAL A 131 15.67 -11.45 -11.50
CA VAL A 131 14.98 -10.53 -12.40
C VAL A 131 14.46 -11.27 -13.62
N GLU A 132 15.30 -12.12 -14.24
CA GLU A 132 14.86 -12.98 -15.35
C GLU A 132 13.74 -13.93 -14.89
N HIS A 133 13.78 -14.44 -13.66
CA HIS A 133 12.69 -15.26 -13.11
C HIS A 133 11.35 -14.49 -13.06
N PHE A 134 11.35 -13.28 -12.48
CA PHE A 134 10.14 -12.43 -12.46
C PHE A 134 9.63 -12.09 -13.87
N LEU A 135 10.55 -11.84 -14.81
CA LEU A 135 10.16 -11.59 -16.20
C LEU A 135 9.53 -12.82 -16.85
N GLN A 136 9.98 -14.03 -16.51
CA GLN A 136 9.35 -15.26 -17.01
C GLN A 136 7.93 -15.40 -16.49
N GLU A 137 7.71 -15.21 -15.19
CA GLU A 137 6.37 -15.27 -14.60
C GLU A 137 5.41 -14.27 -15.26
N LEU A 138 5.86 -13.03 -15.52
CA LEU A 138 5.07 -12.02 -16.22
C LEU A 138 4.76 -12.43 -17.68
N VAL A 139 5.67 -13.11 -18.36
CA VAL A 139 5.44 -13.61 -19.72
C VAL A 139 4.48 -14.79 -19.72
N GLU A 140 4.61 -15.71 -18.77
CA GLU A 140 3.68 -16.83 -18.60
C GLU A 140 2.26 -16.33 -18.31
N GLU A 141 2.12 -15.31 -17.45
CA GLU A 141 0.85 -14.66 -17.18
C GLU A 141 0.28 -13.98 -18.42
N ALA A 142 1.09 -13.24 -19.18
CA ALA A 142 0.65 -12.62 -20.42
C ALA A 142 0.13 -13.64 -21.44
N VAL A 143 0.81 -14.78 -21.57
CA VAL A 143 0.34 -15.90 -22.43
C VAL A 143 -0.95 -16.52 -21.90
N GLY A 144 -1.05 -16.73 -20.58
CA GLY A 144 -2.28 -17.18 -19.93
C GLY A 144 -3.47 -16.26 -20.21
N ASN A 145 -3.20 -14.96 -20.36
CA ASN A 145 -4.17 -13.92 -20.71
C ASN A 145 -4.38 -13.73 -22.23
N GLY A 146 -3.86 -14.64 -23.07
CA GLY A 146 -4.12 -14.67 -24.51
C GLY A 146 -3.08 -13.97 -25.39
N PHE A 147 -1.88 -13.67 -24.87
CA PHE A 147 -0.79 -13.19 -25.70
C PHE A 147 -0.36 -14.25 -26.74
N PRO A 148 -0.15 -13.91 -28.02
CA PRO A 148 0.19 -14.89 -29.04
C PRO A 148 1.56 -15.54 -28.81
N ASN A 149 1.58 -16.89 -28.72
CA ASN A 149 2.79 -17.69 -28.49
C ASN A 149 3.90 -17.44 -29.52
N GLU A 150 3.55 -17.09 -30.76
CA GLU A 150 4.50 -16.79 -31.83
C GLU A 150 5.42 -15.59 -31.54
N PHE A 151 4.96 -14.63 -30.71
CA PHE A 151 5.72 -13.44 -30.34
C PHE A 151 6.45 -13.57 -29.01
N VAL A 152 6.32 -14.68 -28.29
CA VAL A 152 6.91 -14.84 -26.94
C VAL A 152 8.43 -14.71 -26.97
N GLN A 153 9.09 -15.32 -27.95
CA GLN A 153 10.54 -15.17 -28.13
C GLN A 153 10.95 -13.74 -28.48
N HIS A 154 10.11 -13.03 -29.23
CA HIS A 154 10.36 -11.63 -29.57
C HIS A 154 10.21 -10.74 -28.33
N LEU A 155 9.15 -10.95 -27.55
CA LEU A 155 8.89 -10.26 -26.29
C LEU A 155 10.04 -10.46 -25.31
N TRP A 156 10.47 -11.71 -25.10
CA TRP A 156 11.61 -12.02 -24.22
C TRP A 156 12.88 -11.29 -24.65
N ARG A 157 13.18 -11.27 -25.95
CA ARG A 157 14.34 -10.55 -26.50
C ARG A 157 14.26 -9.05 -26.24
N VAL A 158 13.07 -8.45 -26.28
CA VAL A 158 12.88 -7.02 -26.00
C VAL A 158 13.06 -6.75 -24.51
N LEU A 159 12.45 -7.56 -23.64
CA LEU A 159 12.53 -7.41 -22.19
C LEU A 159 13.97 -7.54 -21.67
N THR A 160 14.74 -8.46 -22.23
CA THR A 160 16.14 -8.72 -21.84
C THR A 160 17.17 -7.93 -22.65
N LYS A 161 16.73 -7.09 -23.60
CA LYS A 161 17.64 -6.33 -24.48
C LYS A 161 18.52 -5.36 -23.70
N HIS A 162 17.94 -4.75 -22.68
CA HIS A 162 18.57 -3.71 -21.89
C HIS A 162 18.49 -4.07 -20.41
N ASP A 163 19.54 -3.73 -19.68
CA ASP A 163 19.59 -3.89 -18.23
C ASP A 163 18.78 -2.78 -17.55
N THR A 164 17.46 -2.94 -17.54
CA THR A 164 16.50 -1.92 -17.06
C THR A 164 15.76 -2.33 -15.80
N TRP A 165 15.69 -3.62 -15.51
CA TRP A 165 14.80 -4.18 -14.50
C TRP A 165 15.55 -4.42 -13.19
N ARG A 166 14.91 -4.13 -12.06
CA ARG A 166 15.44 -4.38 -10.72
C ARG A 166 14.33 -5.00 -9.86
N ALA A 167 14.60 -6.17 -9.30
CA ALA A 167 13.69 -6.80 -8.35
C ALA A 167 13.73 -6.10 -6.98
N LYS A 168 14.89 -5.56 -6.61
CA LYS A 168 15.10 -4.79 -5.39
C LYS A 168 16.20 -3.75 -5.62
N PHE A 169 16.16 -2.67 -4.84
CA PHE A 169 17.28 -1.74 -4.78
C PHE A 169 18.40 -2.33 -3.92
N ASP A 170 19.52 -2.67 -4.54
CA ASP A 170 20.73 -3.16 -3.87
C ASP A 170 21.92 -2.20 -4.00
N GLY A 171 21.73 -1.10 -4.75
CA GLY A 171 22.76 -0.10 -4.99
C GLY A 171 23.92 -0.58 -5.87
N SER A 172 23.75 -1.71 -6.57
CA SER A 172 24.74 -2.19 -7.55
C SER A 172 24.81 -1.34 -8.81
N ASP A 173 23.79 -0.49 -9.03
CA ASP A 173 23.68 0.34 -10.22
C ASP A 173 24.79 1.40 -10.30
N PRO A 174 25.54 1.45 -11.42
CA PRO A 174 26.54 2.49 -11.59
C PRO A 174 25.87 3.87 -11.69
N PRO A 175 26.55 4.94 -11.25
CA PRO A 175 26.03 6.28 -11.42
C PRO A 175 25.79 6.60 -12.89
N ALA A 176 24.79 7.44 -13.15
CA ALA A 176 24.49 7.89 -14.50
C ALA A 176 25.74 8.50 -15.17
N ARG A 177 25.93 8.22 -16.46
CA ARG A 177 27.06 8.72 -17.25
C ARG A 177 26.88 10.20 -17.64
N VAL A 178 26.70 11.05 -16.64
CA VAL A 178 26.53 12.49 -16.76
C VAL A 178 27.54 13.19 -15.87
N LYS A 179 27.89 14.44 -16.22
CA LYS A 179 28.75 15.24 -15.37
C LYS A 179 28.04 15.47 -14.03
N PRO A 180 28.74 15.35 -12.89
CA PRO A 180 28.14 15.61 -11.58
C PRO A 180 27.49 16.99 -11.54
N LEU A 181 26.29 17.05 -10.96
CA LEU A 181 25.57 18.31 -10.77
C LEU A 181 26.38 19.22 -9.85
N LYS A 182 26.73 20.42 -10.34
CA LYS A 182 27.35 21.46 -9.52
C LYS A 182 26.27 22.45 -9.10
N VAL A 183 25.98 22.49 -7.81
CA VAL A 183 25.04 23.44 -7.23
C VAL A 183 25.83 24.65 -6.71
N THR A 184 25.53 25.84 -7.23
CA THR A 184 26.09 27.10 -6.72
C THR A 184 25.07 27.74 -5.79
N PRO A 185 25.34 27.86 -4.48
CA PRO A 185 24.44 28.53 -3.57
C PRO A 185 24.35 30.03 -3.89
N LYS A 186 23.19 30.63 -3.62
CA LYS A 186 23.07 32.09 -3.57
C LYS A 186 23.89 32.64 -2.39
N GLU A 187 24.22 33.93 -2.42
CA GLU A 187 24.84 34.59 -1.28
C GLU A 187 24.04 34.34 0.00
N GLY A 188 24.71 33.85 1.03
CA GLY A 188 24.10 33.42 2.27
C GLY A 188 25.10 32.72 3.18
N VAL A 189 24.70 32.50 4.42
CA VAL A 189 25.48 31.76 5.42
C VAL A 189 24.89 30.35 5.54
N PRO A 190 25.71 29.29 5.58
CA PRO A 190 25.23 27.94 5.84
C PRO A 190 24.39 27.89 7.12
N TYR A 191 23.20 27.27 7.04
CA TYR A 191 22.31 27.14 8.18
C TYR A 191 22.16 25.67 8.58
N ARG A 192 22.36 25.36 9.86
CA ARG A 192 22.26 24.01 10.41
C ARG A 192 20.94 23.84 11.15
N CYS A 193 20.02 23.06 10.57
CA CYS A 193 18.76 22.70 11.22
C CYS A 193 18.97 21.53 12.20
N LYS A 194 18.26 21.53 13.33
CA LYS A 194 18.16 20.32 14.16
C LYS A 194 17.36 19.24 13.44
N GLY A 195 17.78 17.98 13.57
CA GLY A 195 17.02 16.83 13.07
C GLY A 195 15.63 16.75 13.70
N ARG A 196 14.66 16.25 12.92
CA ARG A 196 13.32 15.95 13.45
C ARG A 196 13.40 14.73 14.35
N LYS A 197 12.55 14.67 15.38
CA LYS A 197 12.37 13.46 16.17
C LYS A 197 11.41 12.54 15.42
N HIS A 198 11.83 11.32 15.21
CA HIS A 198 11.03 10.25 14.62
C HIS A 198 10.54 9.30 15.72
N ASN A 199 9.50 8.52 15.40
CA ASN A 199 9.12 7.41 16.28
C ASN A 199 10.05 6.20 16.06
N LEU A 200 9.99 5.20 16.93
CA LEU A 200 10.90 4.04 16.89
C LEU A 200 10.82 3.24 15.57
N LEU A 201 9.63 3.17 14.95
CA LEU A 201 9.45 2.43 13.69
C LEU A 201 10.07 3.19 12.52
N GLU A 202 9.85 4.50 12.46
CA GLU A 202 10.48 5.39 11.50
C GLU A 202 12.00 5.37 11.64
N ASP A 203 12.53 5.48 12.86
CA ASP A 203 13.96 5.40 13.13
C ASP A 203 14.55 4.07 12.65
N ARG A 204 13.87 2.95 12.91
CA ARG A 204 14.30 1.63 12.45
C ARG A 204 14.33 1.56 10.92
N PHE A 205 13.29 2.06 10.25
CA PHE A 205 13.23 2.11 8.79
C PHE A 205 14.36 2.96 8.21
N HIS A 206 14.53 4.19 8.69
CA HIS A 206 15.58 5.10 8.21
C HIS A 206 16.98 4.49 8.37
N ASN A 207 17.25 3.84 9.51
CA ASN A 207 18.53 3.18 9.76
C ASN A 207 18.80 2.01 8.81
N LEU A 208 17.78 1.17 8.55
CA LEU A 208 17.90 0.04 7.61
C LEU A 208 18.07 0.54 6.18
N PHE A 209 17.24 1.49 5.75
CA PHE A 209 17.29 2.03 4.40
C PHE A 209 18.59 2.78 4.13
N ALA A 210 19.08 3.59 5.08
CA ALA A 210 20.37 4.27 4.98
C ALA A 210 21.53 3.26 4.85
N ARG A 211 21.43 2.07 5.45
CA ARG A 211 22.43 1.01 5.27
C ARG A 211 22.42 0.46 3.85
N VAL A 212 21.27 0.33 3.22
CA VAL A 212 21.17 -0.09 1.80
C VAL A 212 21.81 0.97 0.90
N MET A 213 21.48 2.26 1.11
CA MET A 213 22.08 3.36 0.35
C MET A 213 23.62 3.40 0.46
N ARG A 214 24.16 3.25 1.67
CA ARG A 214 25.61 3.22 1.90
C ARG A 214 26.30 2.06 1.20
N ARG A 215 25.69 0.87 1.19
CA ARG A 215 26.21 -0.29 0.44
C ARG A 215 26.23 -0.02 -1.06
N GLY A 216 25.26 0.75 -1.55
CA GLY A 216 25.19 1.21 -2.93
C GLY A 216 26.18 2.30 -3.33
N GLY A 217 27.13 2.64 -2.46
CA GLY A 217 28.13 3.65 -2.77
C GLY A 217 27.62 5.08 -2.69
N ASP A 218 26.45 5.34 -2.08
CA ASP A 218 26.05 6.68 -1.68
C ASP A 218 26.80 7.03 -0.38
N PRO A 219 27.85 7.88 -0.43
CA PRO A 219 28.62 8.20 0.76
C PRO A 219 27.74 9.02 1.71
N GLU A 220 27.81 8.65 2.98
CA GLU A 220 27.25 9.46 4.06
C GLU A 220 27.90 10.86 4.03
N GLN A 221 27.14 11.88 3.65
CA GLN A 221 27.20 13.12 4.42
C GLN A 221 26.14 12.99 5.50
N PRO A 222 26.46 13.14 6.79
CA PRO A 222 25.45 13.47 7.79
C PRO A 222 25.00 14.91 7.51
N ALA A 223 24.28 15.11 6.41
CA ALA A 223 23.63 16.36 6.11
C ALA A 223 22.35 16.39 6.94
N GLU A 224 22.51 16.72 8.23
CA GLU A 224 21.48 17.48 8.92
C GLU A 224 21.03 18.59 7.97
N CYS A 225 19.79 18.49 7.51
CA CYS A 225 19.16 19.26 6.44
C CYS A 225 19.62 20.73 6.44
N VAL A 226 20.51 21.12 5.53
CA VAL A 226 20.85 22.53 5.29
C VAL A 226 19.76 23.10 4.39
N VAL A 227 18.75 23.70 5.01
CA VAL A 227 17.70 24.45 4.31
C VAL A 227 18.20 25.88 4.11
N LEU A 228 18.26 26.33 2.87
CA LEU A 228 18.54 27.74 2.54
C LEU A 228 17.30 28.58 2.86
N PRO A 229 17.38 29.65 3.66
CA PRO A 229 16.25 30.52 3.90
C PRO A 229 15.90 31.29 2.61
N SER A 230 14.65 31.18 2.15
CA SER A 230 14.08 32.13 1.20
C SER A 230 13.77 33.43 1.94
N GLN A 231 14.49 34.50 1.64
CA GLN A 231 14.06 35.82 2.07
C GLN A 231 12.81 36.24 1.28
N PRO A 232 11.81 36.87 1.92
CA PRO A 232 10.67 37.45 1.22
C PRO A 232 11.07 38.82 0.65
N GLY A 233 11.07 38.99 -0.67
CA GLY A 233 11.17 40.34 -1.24
C GLY A 233 11.64 40.44 -2.69
N HIS A 234 10.72 40.91 -3.54
CA HIS A 234 10.88 41.47 -4.88
C HIS A 234 11.30 40.53 -6.03
N GLU A 235 10.28 39.93 -6.62
CA GLU A 235 10.29 39.42 -7.99
C GLU A 235 10.36 40.60 -8.99
N THR A 236 11.56 41.05 -9.32
CA THR A 236 11.76 41.91 -10.50
C THR A 236 11.92 41.04 -11.74
N ARG A 237 10.83 40.89 -12.48
CA ARG A 237 10.78 40.30 -13.81
C ARG A 237 11.60 41.16 -14.78
N ARG A 238 12.87 40.80 -15.02
CA ARG A 238 13.58 41.29 -16.21
C ARG A 238 13.19 40.42 -17.40
N LYS A 239 12.47 41.04 -18.34
CA LYS A 239 12.42 40.58 -19.73
C LYS A 239 13.80 40.78 -20.32
N GLU A 240 14.40 39.74 -20.88
CA GLU A 240 15.47 39.91 -21.85
C GLU A 240 14.88 39.64 -23.25
N GLU A 241 14.59 40.73 -23.95
CA GLU A 241 14.72 40.82 -25.40
C GLU A 241 16.22 40.81 -25.71
N THR A 242 16.69 39.84 -26.47
CA THR A 242 17.23 39.96 -27.86
C THR A 242 17.94 38.66 -28.20
#